data_AF-A0A822CMB0-F1
#
_entry.id   AF-A0A822CMB0-F1
#
_cell.length_a   1.000
_cell.length_b   1.000
_cell.length_c   1.000
_cell.angle_alpha   90.00
_cell.angle_beta   90.00
_cell.angle_gamma   90.00
#
_symmetry.space_group_name_H-M   'P 1'
#
loop_
_entity.id
_entity.type
_entity.pdbx_description
1 polymer ?
#
loop_
_entity_poly.entity_id
_entity_poly.type
_entity_poly.pdbx_seq_one_letter_code
_entity_poly.pdbx_strand_id
1 'polypeptide(L)'
;CQVPTQRYGRRPFGVGFLMAGYDEKGTHLYQLCPSANYYSCKSMAIGARSQSARTYLEKNLDKLPDSNQDELIKHCMRALRDTLPNEVELTIK
;
A
#
# COMPACT_ATOMS: atom_id res chain seq x y z
N CYS A 1 -0.30 17.81 -1.13
CA CYS A 1 -0.61 17.75 -2.59
C CYS A 1 -1.68 18.75 -3.07
N GLN A 2 -2.26 19.60 -2.20
CA GLN A 2 -3.37 20.51 -2.54
C GLN A 2 -2.96 21.71 -3.42
N VAL A 3 -1.78 22.30 -3.18
CA VAL A 3 -1.38 23.54 -3.86
C VAL A 3 -1.20 23.37 -5.39
N PRO A 4 -0.60 22.27 -5.88
CA PRO A 4 -0.47 22.03 -7.33
C PRO A 4 -1.78 21.67 -8.04
N THR A 5 -2.84 21.28 -7.33
CA THR A 5 -4.16 20.98 -7.93
C THR A 5 -5.04 22.23 -8.06
N GLN A 6 -4.78 23.28 -7.28
CA GLN A 6 -5.57 24.51 -7.27
C GLN A 6 -4.96 25.68 -8.06
N ARG A 7 -3.67 25.60 -8.45
CA ARG A 7 -2.97 26.68 -9.16
C ARG A 7 -2.77 26.33 -10.63
N TYR A 8 -3.28 27.20 -11.50
CA TYR A 8 -3.02 27.14 -12.94
C TYR A 8 -1.50 27.21 -13.21
N GLY A 9 -0.98 26.35 -14.10
CA GLY A 9 0.44 26.30 -14.46
C GLY A 9 1.31 25.33 -13.64
N ARG A 10 0.77 24.65 -12.62
CA ARG A 10 1.45 23.54 -11.94
C ARG A 10 0.77 22.21 -12.32
N ARG A 11 1.57 21.15 -12.51
CA ARG A 11 1.06 19.80 -12.73
C ARG A 11 0.85 19.11 -11.36
N PRO A 12 -0.27 18.40 -11.15
CA PRO A 12 -0.44 17.55 -9.98
C PRO A 12 0.68 16.51 -9.89
N PHE A 13 0.99 16.09 -8.66
CA PHE A 13 1.93 14.99 -8.45
C PHE A 13 1.30 13.70 -8.98
N GLY A 14 1.87 13.11 -10.04
CA GLY A 14 1.43 11.85 -10.62
C GLY A 14 1.79 10.59 -9.81
N VAL A 15 1.99 10.74 -8.50
CA VAL A 15 2.44 9.66 -7.60
C VAL A 15 1.49 9.56 -6.42
N GLY A 16 1.16 8.33 -6.03
CA GLY A 16 0.50 8.04 -4.77
C GLY A 16 1.54 7.77 -3.69
N PHE A 17 1.31 8.26 -2.48
CA PHE A 17 2.17 7.95 -1.33
C PHE A 17 1.44 7.01 -0.38
N LEU A 18 2.17 6.05 0.17
CA LEU A 18 1.76 5.28 1.33
C LEU A 18 2.70 5.63 2.48
N MET A 19 2.18 6.31 3.48
CA MET A 19 2.92 6.81 4.63
C MET A 19 2.58 5.96 5.85
N ALA A 20 3.59 5.38 6.48
CA ALA A 20 3.46 4.67 7.74
C ALA A 20 4.22 5.44 8.84
N GLY A 21 3.63 5.55 10.02
CA GLY A 21 4.22 6.22 11.17
C GLY A 21 3.81 5.55 12.48
N TYR A 22 4.57 5.83 13.52
CA TYR A 22 4.30 5.40 14.88
C TYR A 22 4.43 6.59 15.81
N ASP A 23 3.38 6.89 16.57
CA ASP A 23 3.35 7.97 17.56
C ASP A 23 2.81 7.45 18.91
N GLU A 24 2.63 8.36 19.88
CA GLU A 24 2.11 8.04 21.21
C GLU A 24 0.70 7.41 21.19
N LYS A 25 -0.08 7.61 20.11
CA LYS A 25 -1.41 7.03 19.92
C LYS A 25 -1.38 5.71 19.15
N GLY A 26 -0.21 5.25 18.72
CA GLY A 26 0.01 3.96 18.08
C GLY A 26 0.46 4.04 16.62
N THR A 27 0.17 2.99 15.86
CA THR A 27 0.55 2.86 14.45
C THR A 27 -0.46 3.56 13.55
N HIS A 28 0.04 4.33 12.58
CA HIS A 28 -0.78 5.05 11.60
C HIS A 28 -0.33 4.74 10.19
N LEU A 29 -1.28 4.43 9.31
CA LEU A 29 -1.04 4.22 7.89
C LEU A 29 -1.97 5.12 7.08
N TYR A 30 -1.38 5.93 6.19
CA TYR A 30 -2.08 6.88 5.37
C TYR A 30 -1.75 6.72 3.89
N GLN A 31 -2.78 6.63 3.05
CA GLN A 31 -2.63 6.75 1.61
C GLN A 31 -2.91 8.19 1.20
N LEU A 32 -1.96 8.82 0.51
CA LEU A 32 -2.16 10.13 -0.13
C LEU A 32 -2.31 9.95 -1.64
N CYS A 33 -3.42 10.47 -2.15
CA CYS A 33 -3.72 10.46 -3.58
C CYS A 33 -3.22 11.74 -4.27
N PRO A 34 -2.90 11.67 -5.58
CA PRO A 34 -2.63 12.83 -6.43
C PRO A 34 -3.68 13.95 -6.35
N SER A 35 -4.94 13.58 -6.09
CA SER A 35 -6.09 14.48 -5.91
C SER A 35 -6.04 15.28 -4.60
N ALA A 36 -5.00 15.11 -3.78
CA ALA A 36 -4.86 15.65 -2.43
C ALA A 36 -5.81 15.06 -1.37
N ASN A 37 -6.53 13.98 -1.70
CA ASN A 37 -7.24 13.19 -0.71
C ASN A 37 -6.25 12.35 0.10
N TYR A 38 -6.53 12.18 1.39
CA TYR A 38 -5.83 11.28 2.28
C TYR A 38 -6.81 10.30 2.92
N TYR A 39 -6.38 9.05 3.12
CA TYR A 39 -7.18 7.99 3.71
C TYR A 39 -6.39 7.33 4.83
N SER A 40 -6.99 7.24 6.03
CA SER A 40 -6.45 6.40 7.12
C SER A 40 -6.85 4.95 6.86
N CYS A 41 -5.90 4.03 6.95
CA CYS A 41 -6.10 2.64 6.57
C CYS A 41 -5.50 1.71 7.62
N LYS A 42 -6.13 0.55 7.85
CA LYS A 42 -5.52 -0.52 8.67
C LYS A 42 -4.52 -1.35 7.85
N SER A 43 -4.80 -1.52 6.56
CA SER A 43 -3.93 -2.14 5.58
C SER A 43 -4.19 -1.49 4.22
N MET A 44 -3.17 -1.40 3.37
CA MET A 44 -3.30 -0.80 2.05
C MET A 44 -2.20 -1.33 1.12
N ALA A 45 -2.51 -1.46 -0.16
CA ALA A 45 -1.55 -1.71 -1.22
C ALA A 45 -1.81 -0.75 -2.39
N ILE A 46 -0.74 -0.24 -3.00
CA ILE A 46 -0.78 0.72 -4.11
C ILE A 46 0.04 0.21 -5.29
N GLY A 47 -0.21 0.74 -6.48
CA GLY A 47 0.53 0.39 -7.70
C GLY A 47 -0.12 -0.72 -8.53
N ALA A 48 0.66 -1.30 -9.44
CA ALA A 48 0.19 -2.29 -10.42
C ALA A 48 -0.29 -3.58 -9.74
N ARG A 49 -1.44 -4.12 -10.18
CA ARG A 49 -2.08 -5.32 -9.62
C ARG A 49 -2.29 -5.29 -8.10
N SER A 50 -2.29 -4.11 -7.48
CA SER A 50 -2.51 -3.94 -6.04
C SER A 50 -3.87 -4.44 -5.53
N GLN A 51 -4.83 -4.69 -6.42
CA GLN A 51 -6.11 -5.29 -6.05
C GLN A 51 -5.96 -6.71 -5.48
N SER A 52 -5.07 -7.55 -6.01
CA SER A 52 -4.85 -8.90 -5.45
C SER A 52 -4.24 -8.83 -4.05
N ALA A 53 -3.23 -7.98 -3.85
CA ALA A 53 -2.67 -7.69 -2.52
C ALA A 53 -3.73 -7.20 -1.53
N ARG A 54 -4.60 -6.26 -1.95
CA ARG A 54 -5.70 -5.77 -1.10
C ARG A 54 -6.65 -6.90 -0.71
N THR A 55 -7.05 -7.76 -1.64
CA THR A 55 -7.89 -8.92 -1.33
C THR A 55 -7.24 -9.87 -0.33
N TYR A 56 -5.93 -10.11 -0.41
CA TYR A 56 -5.21 -10.90 0.59
C TYR A 56 -5.23 -10.22 1.98
N LEU A 57 -4.94 -8.92 2.01
CA LEU A 57 -4.91 -8.13 3.25
C LEU A 57 -6.30 -8.01 3.89
N GLU A 58 -7.35 -7.84 3.11
CA GLU A 58 -8.75 -7.81 3.57
C GLU A 58 -9.15 -9.14 4.21
N LYS A 59 -8.76 -10.28 3.61
CA LYS A 59 -9.05 -11.62 4.17
C LYS A 59 -8.33 -11.90 5.49
N ASN A 60 -7.23 -11.23 5.77
CA ASN A 60 -6.42 -11.44 6.97
C ASN A 60 -6.48 -10.25 7.93
N LEU A 61 -7.37 -9.28 7.69
CA LEU A 61 -7.40 -8.01 8.41
C LEU A 61 -7.53 -8.19 9.92
N ASP A 62 -8.34 -9.16 10.35
CA ASP A 62 -8.61 -9.44 11.77
C ASP A 62 -7.40 -10.05 12.50
N LYS A 63 -6.45 -10.65 11.76
CA LYS A 63 -5.26 -11.30 12.32
C LYS A 63 -4.07 -10.37 12.43
N LEU A 64 -4.07 -9.26 11.68
CA LEU A 64 -2.95 -8.30 11.66
C LEU A 64 -2.66 -7.65 13.03
N PRO A 65 -3.66 -7.28 13.87
CA PRO A 65 -3.38 -6.64 15.16
C PRO A 65 -2.67 -7.55 16.15
N ASP A 66 -2.96 -8.85 16.11
CA ASP A 66 -2.41 -9.86 17.02
C ASP A 66 -1.12 -10.49 16.48
N SER A 67 -0.72 -10.14 15.26
CA SER A 67 0.47 -10.68 14.59
C SER A 67 1.75 -10.05 15.13
N ASN A 68 2.78 -10.88 15.33
CA ASN A 68 4.12 -10.37 15.64
C ASN A 68 4.77 -9.73 14.41
N GLN A 69 5.84 -8.95 14.61
CA GLN A 69 6.55 -8.25 13.53
C GLN A 69 6.94 -9.19 12.36
N ASP A 70 7.47 -10.37 12.65
CA ASP A 70 7.86 -11.34 11.62
C ASP A 70 6.67 -11.88 10.84
N GLU A 71 5.52 -12.02 11.49
CA GLU A 71 4.27 -12.48 10.86
C GLU A 71 3.70 -11.38 9.96
N LEU A 72 3.74 -10.13 10.41
CA LEU A 72 3.37 -8.97 9.58
C LEU A 72 4.23 -8.87 8.32
N ILE A 73 5.55 -9.06 8.44
CA ILE A 73 6.46 -9.08 7.28
C ILE A 73 6.07 -10.23 6.33
N LYS A 74 5.79 -11.43 6.85
CA LYS A 74 5.34 -12.57 6.05
C LYS A 74 4.01 -12.27 5.34
N HIS A 75 3.06 -11.64 6.01
CA HIS A 75 1.78 -11.24 5.41
C HIS A 75 1.99 -10.23 4.28
N CYS A 76 2.85 -9.22 4.46
CA CYS A 76 3.20 -8.27 3.40
C CYS A 76 3.87 -8.95 2.20
N MET A 77 4.80 -9.87 2.45
CA MET A 77 5.49 -10.61 1.37
C MET A 77 4.52 -11.51 0.59
N ARG A 78 3.58 -12.17 1.27
CA ARG A 78 2.53 -12.96 0.63
C ARG A 78 1.60 -12.08 -0.22
N ALA A 79 1.15 -10.96 0.33
CA ALA A 79 0.33 -10.00 -0.40
C ALA A 79 1.05 -9.47 -1.64
N LEU A 80 2.35 -9.16 -1.52
CA LEU A 80 3.16 -8.67 -2.64
C LEU A 80 3.37 -9.74 -3.71
N ARG A 81 3.60 -10.99 -3.32
CA ARG A 81 3.74 -12.12 -4.25
C ARG A 81 2.53 -12.24 -5.17
N ASP A 82 1.32 -12.04 -4.64
CA ASP A 82 0.08 -12.10 -5.42
C ASP A 82 -0.05 -10.95 -6.44
N THR A 83 0.81 -9.92 -6.37
CA THR A 83 0.88 -8.81 -7.34
C THR A 83 1.92 -9.04 -8.44
N LEU A 84 2.75 -10.09 -8.33
CA LEU A 84 3.71 -10.41 -9.38
C LEU A 84 2.95 -10.86 -10.64
N PRO A 85 3.46 -10.54 -11.84
CA PRO A 85 2.98 -11.22 -13.03
C PRO A 85 3.30 -12.71 -12.89
N ASN A 86 2.54 -13.57 -13.56
CA ASN A 86 2.98 -14.95 -13.76
C ASN A 86 4.32 -14.89 -14.51
N GLU A 87 5.44 -15.05 -13.80
CA GLU A 87 6.74 -15.04 -14.45
C GLU A 87 6.86 -16.29 -15.32
N VAL A 88 7.21 -16.03 -16.58
CA VAL A 88 7.93 -16.91 -17.50
C VAL A 88 8.82 -17.85 -16.69
N GLU A 89 8.67 -19.16 -16.90
CA GLU A 89 9.56 -20.17 -16.34
C GLU A 89 11.01 -19.73 -16.56
N LEU A 90 11.82 -19.72 -15.50
CA LEU A 90 13.28 -19.61 -15.62
C LEU A 90 13.79 -20.84 -16.37
N THR A 91 13.69 -20.84 -17.70
CA THR A 91 14.32 -21.87 -18.52
C THR A 91 15.81 -21.57 -18.52
N ILE A 92 16.57 -22.39 -17.81
CA ILE A 92 18.03 -22.41 -17.91
C ILE A 92 18.33 -22.84 -19.36
N LYS A 93 18.81 -21.92 -20.19
CA LYS A 93 19.46 -22.21 -21.46
C LYS A 93 20.90 -21.71 -21.40
#